data_AF-A0A7G2K0A9-F1
#
_entry.id   AF-A0A7G2K0A9-F1
#
_cell.length_a   1.000
_cell.length_b   1.000
_cell.length_c   1.000
_cell.angle_alpha   90.00
_cell.angle_beta   90.00
_cell.angle_gamma   90.00
#
_symmetry.space_group_name_H-M   'P 1'
#
loop_
_entity.id
_entity.type
_entity.pdbx_description
1 polymer ?
#
loop_
_entity_poly.entity_id
_entity_poly.type
_entity_poly.pdbx_seq_one_letter_code
_entity_poly.pdbx_strand_id
1 'polypeptide(L)'
;SKANYIRRLKIKGIILETEHRRFYPRVEEAAHVVGYTDIDGNGIEGIEKSFNSLLVGKDGSRTVRKDKRGNIVEHISDEKKYDAQDVTLSIDEKLQSMVYREIKKAVSENNAESGTAVLVDVRTGEVLAMATAPSYNPNNRVGVKLELMRNRAI
;
A
#
# COMPACT_ATOMS: atom_id res chain seq x y z
N SER A 1 -5.02 4.75 -24.19
CA SER A 1 -5.20 3.52 -23.39
C SER A 1 -6.22 2.59 -24.06
N LYS A 2 -6.20 1.28 -23.76
CA LYS A 2 -7.22 0.31 -24.24
C LYS A 2 -8.65 0.72 -23.82
N ALA A 3 -8.81 1.34 -22.64
CA ALA A 3 -10.09 1.86 -22.17
C ALA A 3 -10.69 2.93 -23.10
N ASN A 4 -9.88 3.88 -23.60
CA ASN A 4 -10.36 4.89 -24.57
C ASN A 4 -10.77 4.28 -25.91
N TYR A 5 -10.11 3.20 -26.33
CA TYR A 5 -10.49 2.44 -27.51
C TYR A 5 -11.85 1.77 -27.32
N ILE A 6 -12.08 1.10 -26.18
CA ILE A 6 -13.37 0.46 -25.84
C ILE A 6 -14.49 1.51 -25.70
N ARG A 7 -14.21 2.66 -25.05
CA ARG A 7 -15.16 3.77 -24.91
C ARG A 7 -15.66 4.26 -26.28
N ARG A 8 -14.77 4.33 -27.27
CA ARG A 8 -15.09 4.75 -28.63
C ARG A 8 -15.96 3.76 -29.40
N LEU A 9 -15.93 2.47 -29.04
CA LEU A 9 -16.74 1.45 -29.70
C LEU A 9 -18.24 1.55 -29.34
N LYS A 10 -18.61 2.37 -28.34
CA LYS A 10 -20.01 2.63 -27.93
C LYS A 10 -20.86 1.35 -27.79
N ILE A 11 -20.24 0.29 -27.27
CA ILE A 11 -20.89 -1.01 -27.12
C ILE A 11 -21.96 -0.88 -26.03
N LYS A 12 -23.21 -1.15 -26.39
CA LYS A 12 -24.34 -1.08 -25.47
C LYS A 12 -24.16 -2.12 -24.36
N GLY A 13 -24.28 -1.70 -23.10
CA GLY A 13 -24.13 -2.56 -21.93
C GLY A 13 -22.72 -2.62 -21.34
N ILE A 14 -21.72 -1.94 -21.92
CA ILE A 14 -20.38 -1.80 -21.33
C ILE A 14 -20.25 -0.44 -20.63
N ILE A 15 -19.91 -0.46 -19.35
CA ILE A 15 -19.62 0.72 -18.53
C ILE A 15 -18.14 0.69 -18.17
N LEU A 16 -17.47 1.84 -18.21
CA LEU A 16 -16.07 1.97 -17.83
C LEU A 16 -16.00 2.75 -16.52
N GLU A 17 -15.50 2.11 -15.48
CA GLU A 17 -15.20 2.75 -14.20
C GLU A 17 -13.73 3.12 -14.11
N THR A 18 -13.45 4.19 -13.37
CA THR A 18 -12.07 4.64 -13.12
C THR A 18 -11.68 4.11 -11.75
N GLU A 19 -10.69 3.22 -11.73
CA GLU A 19 -10.12 2.68 -10.51
C GLU A 19 -8.72 3.26 -10.29
N HIS A 20 -8.35 3.42 -9.02
CA HIS A 20 -7.02 3.84 -8.63
C HIS A 20 -6.22 2.63 -8.18
N ARG A 21 -5.00 2.49 -8.69
CA ARG A 21 -4.08 1.43 -8.29
C ARG A 21 -2.79 2.05 -7.76
N ARG A 22 -2.30 1.52 -6.64
CA ARG A 22 -1.00 1.92 -6.07
C ARG A 22 0.14 1.61 -7.04
N PHE A 23 1.10 2.53 -7.09
CA PHE A 23 2.37 2.37 -7.77
C PHE A 23 3.50 2.63 -6.79
N TYR A 24 4.50 1.74 -6.77
CA TYR A 24 5.61 1.73 -5.83
C TYR A 24 6.92 2.04 -6.56
N PRO A 25 7.41 3.29 -6.57
CA PRO A 25 8.56 3.68 -7.39
C PRO A 25 9.87 2.97 -7.02
N ARG A 26 10.02 2.58 -5.75
CA ARG A 26 11.24 1.96 -5.19
C ARG A 26 11.27 0.44 -5.29
N VAL A 27 10.26 -0.15 -5.91
CA VAL A 27 10.21 -1.58 -6.27
C VAL A 27 10.67 -2.47 -5.11
N GLU A 28 11.78 -3.18 -5.25
CA GLU A 28 12.30 -4.16 -4.30
C GLU A 28 13.00 -3.55 -3.09
N GLU A 29 13.49 -2.31 -3.20
CA GLU A 29 14.33 -1.69 -2.16
C GLU A 29 13.53 -1.40 -0.89
N ALA A 30 12.25 -1.05 -1.04
CA ALA A 30 11.38 -0.65 0.06
C ALA A 30 10.11 -1.52 0.17
N ALA A 31 10.06 -2.66 -0.54
CA ALA A 31 8.87 -3.49 -0.65
C ALA A 31 8.33 -3.94 0.71
N HIS A 32 9.20 -4.41 1.61
CA HIS A 32 8.78 -4.90 2.94
C HIS A 32 8.42 -3.79 3.92
N VAL A 33 8.96 -2.58 3.73
CA VAL A 33 8.64 -1.44 4.59
C VAL A 33 7.31 -0.84 4.16
N VAL A 34 7.19 -0.47 2.89
CA VAL A 34 5.96 0.14 2.37
C VAL A 34 4.83 -0.89 2.34
N GLY A 35 5.14 -2.12 1.96
CA GLY A 35 4.18 -3.18 1.77
C GLY A 35 3.41 -3.02 0.46
N TYR A 36 2.16 -3.48 0.46
CA TYR A 36 1.31 -3.44 -0.72
C TYR A 36 -0.18 -3.41 -0.41
N THR A 37 -0.99 -3.08 -1.43
CA THR A 37 -2.45 -3.18 -1.41
C THR A 37 -3.00 -4.35 -2.24
N ASP A 38 -4.22 -4.76 -1.96
CA ASP A 38 -5.01 -5.64 -2.84
C ASP A 38 -5.60 -4.86 -4.04
N ILE A 39 -6.51 -5.51 -4.77
CA ILE A 39 -7.21 -4.91 -5.93
C ILE A 39 -8.26 -3.87 -5.52
N ASP A 40 -8.75 -3.96 -4.27
CA ASP A 40 -9.76 -3.07 -3.70
C ASP A 40 -9.11 -1.84 -3.02
N GLY A 41 -7.77 -1.78 -2.99
CA GLY A 41 -7.01 -0.68 -2.40
C GLY A 41 -6.73 -0.86 -0.90
N ASN A 42 -7.07 -2.00 -0.29
CA ASN A 42 -6.77 -2.26 1.11
C ASN A 42 -5.32 -2.68 1.29
N GLY A 43 -4.64 -2.07 2.26
CA GLY A 43 -3.30 -2.42 2.68
C GLY A 43 -3.21 -3.81 3.30
N ILE A 44 -2.33 -4.65 2.77
CA ILE A 44 -2.17 -6.06 3.16
C ILE A 44 -0.86 -6.31 3.93
N GLU A 45 0.18 -5.52 3.67
CA GLU A 45 1.48 -5.65 4.33
C GLU A 45 2.07 -4.26 4.62
N GLY A 46 3.12 -4.21 5.46
CA GLY A 46 3.91 -3.02 5.71
C GLY A 46 3.12 -1.81 6.22
N ILE A 47 3.58 -0.62 5.83
CA ILE A 47 2.92 0.66 6.12
C ILE A 47 1.51 0.71 5.55
N GLU A 48 1.29 0.19 4.34
CA GLU A 48 -0.05 0.18 3.73
C GLU A 48 -1.06 -0.49 4.67
N LYS A 49 -0.71 -1.63 5.29
CA LYS A 49 -1.58 -2.28 6.28
C LYS A 49 -1.67 -1.53 7.60
N SER A 50 -0.53 -1.15 8.18
CA SER A 50 -0.48 -0.52 9.50
C SER A 50 -1.23 0.81 9.54
N PHE A 51 -1.24 1.55 8.44
CA PHE A 51 -1.88 2.86 8.32
C PHE A 51 -3.08 2.86 7.36
N ASN A 52 -3.64 1.69 7.04
CA ASN A 52 -4.74 1.57 6.07
C ASN A 52 -5.92 2.51 6.37
N SER A 53 -6.30 2.65 7.64
CA SER A 53 -7.41 3.52 8.05
C SER A 53 -7.14 5.02 7.80
N LEU A 54 -5.88 5.46 7.90
CA LEU A 54 -5.49 6.83 7.56
C LEU A 54 -5.38 7.01 6.05
N LEU A 55 -4.80 6.02 5.36
CA LEU A 55 -4.51 6.07 3.92
C LEU A 55 -5.75 5.94 3.05
N VAL A 56 -6.76 5.17 3.49
CA VAL A 56 -8.05 5.01 2.79
C VAL A 56 -9.06 6.07 3.26
N GLY A 57 -8.90 6.57 4.49
CA GLY A 57 -9.92 7.37 5.15
C GLY A 57 -11.07 6.50 5.64
N LYS A 58 -12.18 7.14 6.02
CA LYS A 58 -13.40 6.48 6.47
C LYS A 58 -14.61 7.19 5.90
N ASP A 59 -15.46 6.44 5.20
CA ASP A 59 -16.72 6.98 4.71
C ASP A 59 -17.62 7.41 5.88
N GLY A 60 -18.30 8.54 5.68
CA GLY A 60 -19.39 8.95 6.55
C GLY A 60 -20.66 8.19 6.18
N SER A 61 -21.55 8.02 7.14
CA SER A 61 -22.87 7.41 6.91
C SER A 61 -23.95 8.30 7.51
N ARG A 62 -25.16 8.25 6.97
CA ARG A 62 -26.30 9.02 7.46
C ARG A 62 -27.53 8.12 7.50
N THR A 63 -28.12 8.00 8.68
CA THR A 63 -29.35 7.25 8.92
C THR A 63 -30.53 8.21 8.80
N VAL A 64 -31.45 7.93 7.88
CA VAL A 64 -32.68 8.71 7.68
C VAL A 64 -33.91 7.84 7.78
N ARG A 65 -35.00 8.39 8.32
CA ARG A 65 -36.34 7.80 8.26
C ARG A 65 -37.04 8.29 6.99
N LYS A 66 -37.63 7.36 6.24
CA LYS A 66 -38.39 7.66 5.01
C LYS A 66 -39.86 7.30 5.19
N ASP A 67 -40.76 8.05 4.55
CA ASP A 67 -42.18 7.70 4.45
C ASP A 67 -42.43 6.59 3.40
N LYS A 68 -43.70 6.14 3.26
CA LYS A 68 -44.09 5.11 2.27
C LYS A 68 -43.88 5.54 0.80
N ARG A 69 -43.66 6.83 0.54
CA ARG A 69 -43.42 7.42 -0.80
C ARG A 69 -41.93 7.65 -1.07
N GLY A 70 -41.06 7.34 -0.11
CA GLY A 70 -39.61 7.48 -0.22
C GLY A 70 -39.05 8.84 0.19
N ASN A 71 -39.90 9.77 0.67
CA ASN A 71 -39.45 11.08 1.12
C ASN A 71 -38.76 10.97 2.48
N ILE A 72 -37.67 11.71 2.67
CA ILE A 72 -36.99 11.80 3.98
C ILE A 72 -37.86 12.64 4.91
N VAL A 73 -38.27 12.05 6.03
CA VAL A 73 -39.10 12.71 7.06
C VAL A 73 -38.31 13.03 8.32
N GLU A 74 -37.17 12.38 8.54
CA GLU A 74 -36.34 12.59 9.74
C GLU A 74 -34.89 12.16 9.52
N HIS A 75 -33.95 12.91 10.10
CA HIS A 75 -32.53 12.55 10.18
C HIS A 75 -32.25 11.96 11.56
N ILE A 76 -31.83 10.69 11.62
CA ILE A 76 -31.67 9.95 12.89
C ILE A 76 -30.24 10.11 13.42
N SER A 77 -29.23 9.91 12.58
CA SER A 77 -27.82 9.97 13.00
C SER A 77 -26.90 10.18 11.81
N ASP A 78 -25.77 10.85 12.04
CA ASP A 78 -24.70 11.02 11.07
C ASP A 78 -23.38 10.50 11.65
N GLU A 79 -22.68 9.64 10.90
CA GLU A 79 -21.29 9.29 11.14
C GLU A 79 -20.38 10.20 10.30
N LYS A 80 -19.37 10.76 10.95
CA LYS A 80 -18.44 11.70 10.31
C LYS A 80 -17.54 10.98 9.30
N LYS A 81 -17.44 11.55 8.10
CA LYS A 81 -16.46 11.17 7.08
C LYS A 81 -15.06 11.67 7.47
N TYR A 82 -14.05 10.84 7.24
CA TYR A 82 -12.64 11.19 7.34
C TYR A 82 -11.99 10.99 5.98
N ASP A 83 -11.36 12.04 5.45
CA ASP A 83 -10.65 11.93 4.18
C ASP A 83 -9.33 11.17 4.34
N ALA A 84 -8.86 10.59 3.24
CA ALA A 84 -7.56 9.96 3.16
C ALA A 84 -6.43 10.97 3.48
N GLN A 85 -5.41 10.51 4.19
CA GLN A 85 -4.28 11.33 4.62
C GLN A 85 -2.95 10.74 4.14
N ASP A 86 -1.99 11.64 3.91
CA ASP A 86 -0.62 11.26 3.59
C ASP A 86 0.12 10.78 4.84
N VAL A 87 0.98 9.78 4.66
CA VAL A 87 1.88 9.27 5.70
C VAL A 87 3.31 9.54 5.26
N THR A 88 4.05 10.32 6.05
CA THR A 88 5.49 10.52 5.87
C THR A 88 6.24 9.53 6.74
N LEU A 89 7.16 8.78 6.14
CA LEU A 89 7.99 7.79 6.85
C LEU A 89 9.25 8.44 7.41
N SER A 90 9.79 7.81 8.46
CA SER A 90 11.12 8.11 8.98
C SER A 90 12.26 7.61 8.09
N ILE A 91 11.94 6.83 7.05
CA ILE A 91 12.91 6.22 6.15
C ILE A 91 13.59 7.31 5.31
N ASP A 92 14.91 7.39 5.42
CA ASP A 92 15.73 8.16 4.49
C ASP A 92 15.97 7.32 3.23
N GLU A 93 15.58 7.86 2.10
CA GLU A 93 15.65 7.18 0.81
C GLU A 93 17.09 6.79 0.41
N LYS A 94 18.08 7.65 0.69
CA LYS A 94 19.47 7.39 0.32
C LYS A 94 20.05 6.30 1.21
N LEU A 95 19.78 6.38 2.51
CA LEU A 95 20.20 5.35 3.47
C LEU A 95 19.54 4.01 3.14
N GLN A 96 18.25 4.00 2.79
CA GLN A 96 17.53 2.80 2.36
C GLN A 96 18.20 2.13 1.17
N SER A 97 18.48 2.89 0.10
CA SER A 97 19.14 2.33 -1.09
C SER A 97 20.56 1.82 -0.80
N MET A 98 21.31 2.49 0.09
CA MET A 98 22.62 2.00 0.53
C MET A 98 22.50 0.69 1.30
N VAL A 99 21.64 0.64 2.31
CA VAL A 99 21.45 -0.55 3.15
C VAL A 99 20.96 -1.73 2.33
N TYR A 100 19.98 -1.52 1.44
CA TYR A 100 19.48 -2.58 0.55
C TYR A 100 20.58 -3.14 -0.36
N ARG A 101 21.43 -2.28 -0.94
CA ARG A 101 22.54 -2.71 -1.80
C ARG A 101 23.53 -3.58 -1.02
N GLU A 102 23.94 -3.16 0.16
CA GLU A 102 24.93 -3.92 0.95
C GLU A 102 24.36 -5.24 1.48
N ILE A 103 23.11 -5.28 1.97
CA ILE A 103 22.52 -6.54 2.45
C ILE A 103 22.30 -7.53 1.29
N LYS A 104 21.87 -7.05 0.12
CA LYS A 104 21.72 -7.88 -1.08
C LYS A 104 23.06 -8.47 -1.52
N LYS A 105 24.12 -7.66 -1.50
CA LYS A 105 25.48 -8.09 -1.80
C LYS A 105 25.95 -9.15 -0.79
N ALA A 106 25.80 -8.90 0.51
CA ALA A 106 26.21 -9.82 1.56
C ALA A 106 25.49 -11.19 1.44
N VAL A 107 24.18 -11.19 1.19
CA VAL A 107 23.41 -12.43 0.98
C VAL A 107 23.92 -13.19 -0.23
N SER A 108 24.17 -12.50 -1.34
CA SER A 108 24.69 -13.11 -2.58
C SER A 108 26.10 -13.66 -2.44
N GLU A 109 27.02 -12.91 -1.81
CA GLU A 109 28.43 -13.32 -1.68
C GLU A 109 28.62 -14.49 -0.72
N ASN A 110 27.76 -14.60 0.29
CA ASN A 110 27.82 -15.66 1.29
C ASN A 110 26.90 -16.86 0.96
N ASN A 111 26.19 -16.85 -0.17
CA ASN A 111 25.15 -17.82 -0.49
C ASN A 111 24.15 -18.02 0.67
N ALA A 112 23.82 -16.94 1.38
CA ALA A 112 22.88 -16.99 2.48
C ALA A 112 21.45 -17.15 1.96
N GLU A 113 20.59 -17.79 2.74
CA GLU A 113 19.17 -17.90 2.38
C GLU A 113 18.46 -16.54 2.41
N SER A 114 18.80 -15.71 3.42
CA SER A 114 18.28 -14.36 3.56
C SER A 114 19.16 -13.52 4.48
N GLY A 115 18.92 -12.20 4.48
CA GLY A 115 19.55 -11.26 5.39
C GLY A 115 18.70 -10.02 5.57
N THR A 116 18.76 -9.44 6.77
CA THR A 116 18.00 -8.25 7.16
C THR A 116 18.95 -7.22 7.76
N ALA A 117 18.76 -5.96 7.42
CA ALA A 117 19.49 -4.84 8.01
C ALA A 117 18.52 -3.73 8.42
N VAL A 118 18.73 -3.17 9.61
CA VAL A 118 17.94 -2.07 10.18
C VAL A 118 18.89 -0.98 10.65
N LEU A 119 18.62 0.26 10.25
CA LEU A 119 19.34 1.45 10.67
C LEU A 119 18.41 2.33 11.50
N VAL A 120 18.85 2.69 12.70
CA VAL A 120 18.06 3.44 13.68
C VAL A 120 18.83 4.69 14.10
N ASP A 121 18.14 5.83 14.17
CA ASP A 121 18.67 7.01 14.85
C ASP A 121 18.58 6.80 16.37
N VAL A 122 19.73 6.71 17.04
CA VAL A 122 19.82 6.46 18.48
C VAL A 122 19.27 7.60 19.35
N ARG A 123 19.11 8.80 18.80
CA ARG A 123 18.61 9.97 19.52
C ARG A 123 17.09 10.05 19.49
N THR A 124 16.48 9.73 18.36
CA THR A 124 15.02 9.83 18.15
C THR A 124 14.30 8.49 18.26
N GLY A 125 15.02 7.37 18.10
CA GLY A 125 14.45 6.03 17.99
C GLY A 125 13.84 5.74 16.61
N GLU A 126 13.99 6.65 15.64
CA GLU A 126 13.43 6.50 14.30
C GLU A 126 14.18 5.45 13.49
N VAL A 127 13.44 4.65 12.72
CA VAL A 127 14.04 3.74 11.73
C VAL A 127 14.32 4.53 10.46
N LEU A 128 15.60 4.74 10.15
CA LEU A 128 16.07 5.46 8.97
C LEU A 128 16.14 4.57 7.72
N ALA A 129 16.38 3.27 7.90
CA ALA A 129 16.34 2.29 6.82
C ALA A 129 16.03 0.90 7.37
N MET A 130 15.30 0.10 6.60
CA MET A 130 15.01 -1.29 6.90
C MET A 130 14.90 -2.08 5.60
N ALA A 131 15.80 -3.05 5.41
CA ALA A 131 15.87 -3.81 4.16
C ALA A 131 16.04 -5.30 4.44
N THR A 132 15.36 -6.13 3.66
CA THR A 132 15.52 -7.59 3.64
C THR A 132 15.91 -8.03 2.23
N ALA A 133 16.82 -8.99 2.13
CA ALA A 133 17.17 -9.68 0.91
C ALA A 133 17.00 -11.20 1.11
N PRO A 134 16.43 -11.96 0.15
CA PRO A 134 15.81 -11.49 -1.08
C PRO A 134 14.53 -10.66 -0.86
N SER A 135 14.19 -9.80 -1.83
CA SER A 135 12.99 -8.97 -1.85
C SER A 135 12.13 -9.27 -3.09
N TYR A 136 11.06 -8.50 -3.31
CA TYR A 136 10.11 -8.69 -4.40
C TYR A 136 9.67 -7.36 -5.03
N ASN A 137 9.09 -7.42 -6.23
CA ASN A 137 8.52 -6.25 -6.90
C ASN A 137 7.03 -6.09 -6.54
N PRO A 138 6.62 -5.09 -5.73
CA PRO A 138 5.22 -4.90 -5.36
C PRO A 138 4.32 -4.46 -6.53
N ASN A 139 4.90 -3.89 -7.60
CA ASN A 139 4.15 -3.55 -8.82
C ASN A 139 3.83 -4.79 -9.67
N ASN A 140 4.65 -5.85 -9.58
CA ASN A 140 4.44 -7.13 -10.28
C ASN A 140 4.68 -8.33 -9.36
N ARG A 141 3.57 -8.83 -8.79
CA ARG A 141 3.57 -9.94 -7.82
C ARG A 141 3.24 -11.30 -8.45
N VAL A 142 3.09 -11.37 -9.77
CA VAL A 142 2.76 -12.64 -10.45
C VAL A 142 3.93 -13.60 -10.30
N GLY A 143 3.69 -14.77 -9.67
CA GLY A 143 4.71 -15.79 -9.46
C GLY A 143 5.67 -15.52 -8.28
N VAL A 144 5.44 -14.48 -7.48
CA VAL A 144 6.24 -14.23 -6.27
C VAL A 144 5.86 -15.24 -5.19
N LYS A 145 6.84 -15.89 -4.57
CA LYS A 145 6.63 -16.78 -3.42
C LYS A 145 6.18 -15.98 -2.20
N LEU A 146 5.13 -16.43 -1.51
CA LEU A 146 4.59 -15.80 -0.29
C LEU A 146 5.67 -15.54 0.79
N GLU A 147 6.65 -16.43 0.90
CA GLU A 147 7.76 -16.30 1.86
C GLU A 147 8.67 -15.09 1.63
N LEU A 148 8.74 -14.60 0.38
CA LEU A 148 9.50 -13.40 0.02
C LEU A 148 8.72 -12.12 0.35
N MET A 149 7.40 -12.23 0.51
CA MET A 149 6.50 -11.11 0.77
C MET A 149 6.33 -10.83 2.26
N ARG A 150 6.97 -11.60 3.15
CA ARG A 150 6.98 -11.29 4.58
C ARG A 150 8.20 -10.45 4.91
N ASN A 151 7.98 -9.31 5.56
CA ASN A 151 9.05 -8.64 6.28
C ASN A 151 9.62 -9.57 7.36
N ARG A 152 10.90 -9.99 7.23
CA ARG A 152 11.58 -10.88 8.19
C ARG A 152 12.21 -10.10 9.36
N ALA A 153 12.15 -8.77 9.35
CA ALA A 153 12.74 -7.92 10.39
C ALA A 153 11.88 -7.80 11.66
N ILE A 154 10.58 -8.15 11.55
CA ILE A 154 9.54 -7.96 12.57
C ILE A 154 8.65 -9.20 12.65
#